data_AF-A0AAW1TVF6-F1
#
_entry.id   AF-A0AAW1TVF6-F1
#
_cell.length_a   1.000
_cell.length_b   1.000
_cell.length_c   1.000
_cell.angle_alpha   90.00
_cell.angle_beta   90.00
_cell.angle_gamma   90.00
#
_symmetry.space_group_name_H-M   'P 1'
#
loop_
_entity.id
_entity.type
_entity.pdbx_description
1 polymer ?
#
loop_
_entity_poly.entity_id
_entity_poly.type
_entity_poly.pdbx_seq_one_letter_code
_entity_poly.pdbx_strand_id
1 'polypeptide(L)'
;MEDRNEEGHDTNRNVNFSSTTVLNSNLSNNEKQYDPFVHRNLVHPNTFNGALMHVVKSSLGTGILAIPMAFKYSGLLVGAIGTILVGLLITHTVDLLVRISHKMCIATRVPSLGFSDTAEAVFKQGPKQFKPFATFARLFVDVGLSLSYFFNNAVYTVFMADSIQQIMDHIIGKDEVPRSFLILAITALLILFCQVRPLKFIVPFSVIANITMFLAFSITFCYMFKTIPDVPIEDRSLATGIGGIPKFLVTMIFAMEGIGTILPVENSLKKNEFIGCHGVLTISMSIIVLMFGTIGFFGYYALESAPKPASLTAYPQMNFGH
;
A
#
# COMPACT_ATOMS: atom_id res chain seq x y z
N MET A 1 -59.75 -48.65 -59.23
CA MET A 1 -58.94 -48.75 -57.99
C MET A 1 -58.37 -50.15 -57.95
N GLU A 2 -57.10 -50.23 -57.60
CA GLU A 2 -56.19 -51.38 -57.55
C GLU A 2 -55.54 -51.80 -58.88
N ASP A 3 -54.28 -51.36 -58.95
CA ASP A 3 -53.28 -51.55 -59.99
C ASP A 3 -52.47 -52.84 -59.79
N ARG A 4 -51.86 -53.21 -60.91
CA ARG A 4 -51.05 -54.38 -61.26
C ARG A 4 -49.66 -54.43 -60.60
N ASN A 5 -49.23 -55.68 -60.39
CA ASN A 5 -47.95 -56.31 -60.77
C ASN A 5 -46.65 -55.49 -60.90
N GLU A 6 -45.58 -56.10 -60.38
CA GLU A 6 -44.38 -56.60 -61.09
C GLU A 6 -43.02 -56.30 -60.42
N GLU A 7 -42.10 -57.21 -60.70
CA GLU A 7 -40.86 -57.55 -60.01
C GLU A 7 -39.67 -56.59 -60.25
N GLY A 8 -38.72 -56.58 -59.30
CA GLY A 8 -37.28 -56.69 -59.62
C GLY A 8 -36.36 -55.46 -59.49
N HIS A 9 -35.20 -55.70 -58.85
CA HIS A 9 -33.97 -54.86 -58.70
C HIS A 9 -34.03 -53.68 -57.70
N ASP A 10 -33.04 -53.40 -56.83
CA ASP A 10 -31.64 -53.80 -56.82
C ASP A 10 -30.92 -53.49 -55.48
N THR A 11 -29.82 -54.19 -55.23
CA THR A 11 -28.65 -53.87 -54.38
C THR A 11 -28.77 -53.68 -52.86
N ASN A 12 -28.31 -54.74 -52.20
CA ASN A 12 -27.82 -54.89 -50.85
C ASN A 12 -26.67 -53.91 -50.49
N ARG A 13 -26.86 -53.01 -49.52
CA ARG A 13 -25.76 -52.30 -48.83
C ARG A 13 -25.69 -52.77 -47.38
N ASN A 14 -24.77 -53.68 -47.12
CA ASN A 14 -24.31 -54.04 -45.78
C ASN A 14 -23.79 -52.80 -45.04
N VAL A 15 -24.55 -52.29 -44.10
CA VAL A 15 -24.05 -51.34 -43.09
C VAL A 15 -23.41 -52.17 -41.99
N ASN A 16 -22.10 -52.39 -42.10
CA ASN A 16 -21.32 -53.02 -41.05
C ASN A 16 -21.39 -52.17 -39.77
N PHE A 17 -22.00 -52.75 -38.75
CA PHE A 17 -21.93 -52.30 -37.37
C PHE A 17 -20.50 -52.51 -36.86
N SER A 18 -19.70 -51.45 -36.82
CA SER A 18 -18.47 -51.38 -36.03
C SER A 18 -18.57 -50.15 -35.14
N SER A 19 -18.98 -50.38 -33.89
CA SER A 19 -18.93 -49.40 -32.81
C SER A 19 -17.48 -49.17 -32.41
N THR A 20 -16.77 -48.36 -33.19
CA THR A 20 -15.57 -47.69 -32.69
C THR A 20 -16.04 -46.41 -32.02
N THR A 21 -16.25 -46.46 -30.71
CA THR A 21 -16.40 -45.26 -29.89
C THR A 21 -15.06 -44.53 -29.91
N VAL A 22 -14.84 -43.68 -30.91
CA VAL A 22 -13.76 -42.70 -30.91
C VAL A 22 -14.16 -41.68 -29.85
N LEU A 23 -13.73 -41.92 -28.63
CA LEU A 23 -13.82 -40.97 -27.53
C LEU A 23 -13.12 -39.71 -28.00
N ASN A 24 -13.90 -38.67 -28.32
CA ASN A 24 -13.39 -37.39 -28.77
C ASN A 24 -12.68 -36.71 -27.59
N SER A 25 -11.40 -37.05 -27.37
CA SER A 25 -10.52 -36.49 -26.36
C SER A 25 -10.29 -34.98 -26.51
N ASN A 26 -10.80 -34.38 -27.60
CA ASN A 26 -10.64 -32.97 -27.92
C ASN A 26 -11.80 -32.09 -27.43
N LEU A 27 -12.82 -32.62 -26.74
CA LEU A 27 -13.85 -31.82 -26.08
C LEU A 27 -13.49 -31.39 -24.64
N SER A 28 -12.22 -31.58 -24.23
CA SER A 28 -11.76 -31.33 -22.85
C SER A 28 -10.68 -30.24 -22.71
N ASN A 29 -10.46 -29.38 -23.70
CA ASN A 29 -9.39 -28.35 -23.63
C ASN A 29 -9.75 -26.95 -24.16
N ASN A 30 -11.03 -26.56 -24.18
CA ASN A 30 -11.43 -25.20 -24.55
C ASN A 30 -12.51 -24.60 -23.63
N GLU A 31 -12.53 -24.95 -22.34
CA GLU A 31 -13.04 -23.98 -21.35
C GLU A 31 -12.02 -22.83 -21.33
N LYS A 32 -12.36 -21.69 -21.96
CA LYS A 32 -11.53 -20.47 -21.90
C LYS A 32 -11.13 -20.23 -20.44
N GLN A 33 -9.82 -20.26 -20.15
CA GLN A 33 -9.29 -19.96 -18.82
C GLN A 33 -9.90 -18.65 -18.34
N TYR A 34 -10.58 -18.68 -17.19
CA TYR A 34 -11.28 -17.50 -16.66
C TYR A 34 -10.27 -16.37 -16.47
N ASP A 35 -10.49 -15.26 -17.18
CA ASP A 35 -9.72 -14.03 -17.02
C ASP A 35 -10.51 -13.05 -16.12
N PRO A 36 -10.06 -12.79 -14.88
CA PRO A 36 -10.73 -11.87 -13.97
C PRO A 36 -10.85 -10.45 -14.54
N PHE A 37 -9.86 -9.99 -15.32
CA PHE A 37 -9.79 -8.61 -15.80
C PHE A 37 -10.88 -8.28 -16.84
N VAL A 38 -11.28 -9.25 -17.66
CA VAL A 38 -12.38 -9.10 -18.63
C VAL A 38 -13.74 -9.00 -17.93
N HIS A 39 -13.87 -9.59 -16.76
CA HIS A 39 -15.13 -9.65 -16.00
C HIS A 39 -15.27 -8.53 -14.95
N ARG A 40 -14.29 -7.60 -14.86
CA ARG A 40 -14.35 -6.44 -13.96
C ARG A 40 -15.32 -5.39 -14.51
N ASN A 41 -16.30 -5.00 -13.69
CA ASN A 41 -17.18 -3.87 -14.00
C ASN A 41 -16.67 -2.61 -13.26
N LEU A 42 -15.90 -1.78 -13.97
CA LEU A 42 -15.24 -0.59 -13.42
C LEU A 42 -15.99 0.68 -13.84
N VAL A 43 -16.58 1.39 -12.87
CA VAL A 43 -17.25 2.67 -13.12
C VAL A 43 -16.23 3.76 -13.47
N HIS A 44 -15.11 3.82 -12.75
CA HIS A 44 -14.02 4.77 -12.98
C HIS A 44 -12.66 4.04 -12.93
N PRO A 45 -12.22 3.45 -14.05
CA PRO A 45 -10.96 2.72 -14.10
C PRO A 45 -9.75 3.65 -13.95
N ASN A 46 -8.77 3.24 -13.17
CA ASN A 46 -7.51 3.97 -13.03
C ASN A 46 -6.58 3.71 -14.22
N THR A 47 -5.80 4.74 -14.59
CA THR A 47 -4.67 4.58 -15.52
C THR A 47 -3.45 4.06 -14.77
N PHE A 48 -2.45 3.56 -15.50
CA PHE A 48 -1.16 3.14 -14.92
C PHE A 48 -0.55 4.22 -14.02
N ASN A 49 -0.45 5.45 -14.53
CA ASN A 49 0.08 6.59 -13.78
C ASN A 49 -0.83 6.98 -12.60
N GLY A 50 -2.15 6.89 -12.77
CA GLY A 50 -3.10 7.14 -11.68
C GLY A 50 -2.91 6.15 -10.53
N ALA A 51 -2.80 4.85 -10.85
CA ALA A 51 -2.52 3.81 -9.87
C ALA A 51 -1.16 3.99 -9.19
N LEU A 52 -0.11 4.33 -9.96
CA LEU A 52 1.22 4.63 -9.43
C LEU A 52 1.17 5.77 -8.41
N MET A 53 0.49 6.87 -8.77
CA MET A 53 0.32 8.02 -7.87
C MET A 53 -0.50 7.67 -6.63
N HIS A 54 -1.53 6.82 -6.75
CA HIS A 54 -2.28 6.33 -5.61
C HIS A 54 -1.40 5.53 -4.64
N VAL A 55 -0.58 4.60 -5.15
CA VAL A 55 0.33 3.81 -4.30
C VAL A 55 1.38 4.70 -3.64
N VAL A 56 2.04 5.58 -4.40
CA VAL A 56 3.03 6.52 -3.85
C VAL A 56 2.38 7.38 -2.78
N LYS A 57 1.30 8.11 -3.12
CA LYS A 57 0.59 8.99 -2.19
C LYS A 57 0.12 8.26 -0.92
N SER A 58 -0.36 7.02 -1.05
CA SER A 58 -0.80 6.24 0.11
C SER A 58 0.32 5.96 1.11
N SER A 59 1.57 5.89 0.64
CA SER A 59 2.75 5.65 1.46
C SER A 59 3.40 6.96 1.96
N LEU A 60 3.07 8.12 1.36
CA LEU A 60 3.59 9.44 1.75
C LEU A 60 2.79 10.06 2.91
N GLY A 61 2.65 9.33 4.00
CA GLY A 61 2.03 9.83 5.23
C GLY A 61 2.99 10.65 6.10
N THR A 62 2.59 10.93 7.34
CA THR A 62 3.42 11.58 8.37
C THR A 62 4.61 10.72 8.78
N GLY A 63 4.60 9.41 8.47
CA GLY A 63 5.70 8.49 8.70
C GLY A 63 7.02 8.96 8.08
N ILE A 64 6.96 9.73 6.98
CA ILE A 64 8.13 10.33 6.32
C ILE A 64 8.98 11.21 7.27
N LEU A 65 8.32 11.89 8.22
CA LEU A 65 8.97 12.78 9.18
C LEU A 65 9.68 12.02 10.31
N ALA A 66 9.36 10.74 10.49
CA ALA A 66 10.01 9.86 11.46
C ALA A 66 11.25 9.16 10.88
N ILE A 67 11.44 9.14 9.56
CA ILE A 67 12.54 8.43 8.89
C ILE A 67 13.92 8.96 9.32
N PRO A 68 14.17 10.28 9.43
CA PRO A 68 15.45 10.78 9.93
C PRO A 68 15.81 10.25 11.34
N MET A 69 14.80 10.08 12.20
CA MET A 69 15.00 9.44 13.51
C MET A 69 15.27 7.95 13.40
N ALA A 70 14.67 7.25 12.44
CA ALA A 70 14.99 5.86 12.19
C ALA A 70 16.49 5.71 11.89
N PHE A 71 17.04 6.56 11.01
CA PHE A 71 18.46 6.58 10.68
C PHE A 71 19.34 6.94 11.88
N LYS A 72 18.86 7.81 12.78
CA LYS A 72 19.52 8.05 14.08
C LYS A 72 19.58 6.80 14.96
N TYR A 73 18.57 5.93 14.91
CA TYR A 73 18.60 4.68 15.68
C TYR A 73 19.55 3.64 15.11
N SER A 74 19.79 3.59 13.80
CA SER A 74 20.63 2.57 13.14
C SER A 74 22.04 3.05 12.75
N GLY A 75 22.24 4.35 12.59
CA GLY A 75 23.39 4.93 11.89
C GLY A 75 23.18 5.00 10.39
N LEU A 76 24.03 5.78 9.72
CA LEU A 76 23.88 6.17 8.31
C LEU A 76 23.97 4.98 7.33
N LEU A 77 24.97 4.12 7.50
CA LEU A 77 25.23 2.98 6.62
C LEU A 77 24.19 1.88 6.82
N VAL A 78 23.93 1.53 8.08
CA VAL A 78 22.92 0.52 8.45
C VAL A 78 21.52 1.00 8.06
N GLY A 79 21.22 2.30 8.22
CA GLY A 79 19.96 2.89 7.81
C GLY A 79 19.75 2.85 6.29
N ALA A 80 20.78 3.18 5.51
CA ALA A 80 20.72 3.14 4.04
C ALA A 80 20.51 1.71 3.52
N ILE A 81 21.33 0.75 3.97
CA ILE A 81 21.20 -0.66 3.58
C ILE A 81 19.86 -1.23 4.10
N GLY A 82 19.53 -0.95 5.36
CA GLY A 82 18.30 -1.39 5.99
C GLY A 82 17.05 -0.88 5.28
N THR A 83 17.06 0.34 4.76
CA THR A 83 15.94 0.91 4.01
C THR A 83 15.69 0.14 2.72
N ILE A 84 16.76 -0.22 2.00
CA ILE A 84 16.65 -1.04 0.79
C ILE A 84 16.10 -2.43 1.14
N LEU A 85 16.63 -3.07 2.20
CA LEU A 85 16.19 -4.40 2.62
C LEU A 85 14.72 -4.42 3.07
N VAL A 86 14.30 -3.43 3.87
CA VAL A 86 12.89 -3.29 4.30
C VAL A 86 12.00 -3.03 3.09
N GLY A 87 12.41 -2.17 2.17
CA GLY A 87 11.68 -1.90 0.94
C GLY A 87 11.49 -3.15 0.08
N LEU A 88 12.54 -3.96 -0.09
CA LEU A 88 12.45 -5.24 -0.81
C LEU A 88 11.53 -6.23 -0.10
N LEU A 89 11.61 -6.32 1.24
CA LEU A 89 10.76 -7.19 2.05
C LEU A 89 9.27 -6.82 1.90
N ILE A 90 8.94 -5.53 2.02
CA ILE A 90 7.57 -5.02 1.86
C ILE A 90 7.09 -5.29 0.44
N THR A 91 7.90 -4.93 -0.56
CA THR A 91 7.56 -5.13 -1.99
C THR A 91 7.28 -6.60 -2.28
N HIS A 92 8.14 -7.51 -1.81
CA HIS A 92 7.94 -8.95 -1.99
C HIS A 92 6.66 -9.45 -1.32
N THR A 93 6.37 -8.97 -0.10
CA THR A 93 5.15 -9.34 0.62
C THR A 93 3.89 -8.89 -0.12
N VAL A 94 3.89 -7.67 -0.64
CA VAL A 94 2.76 -7.12 -1.42
C VAL A 94 2.60 -7.86 -2.76
N ASP A 95 3.71 -8.10 -3.47
CA ASP A 95 3.72 -8.85 -4.73
C ASP A 95 3.13 -10.26 -4.54
N LEU A 96 3.57 -10.97 -3.49
CA LEU A 96 3.05 -12.28 -3.13
C LEU A 96 1.54 -12.24 -2.84
N LEU A 97 1.09 -11.25 -2.06
CA LEU A 97 -0.33 -11.09 -1.73
C LEU A 97 -1.18 -10.89 -2.99
N VAL A 98 -0.76 -10.01 -3.89
CA VAL A 98 -1.51 -9.73 -5.13
C VAL A 98 -1.52 -10.96 -6.05
N ARG A 99 -0.40 -11.70 -6.16
CA ARG A 99 -0.36 -12.97 -6.92
C ARG A 99 -1.32 -14.01 -6.35
N ILE A 100 -1.41 -14.12 -5.03
CA ILE A 100 -2.36 -15.02 -4.36
C ILE A 100 -3.79 -14.58 -4.66
N SER A 101 -4.08 -13.28 -4.57
CA SER A 101 -5.39 -12.72 -4.91
C SER A 101 -5.78 -13.05 -6.36
N HIS A 102 -4.88 -12.83 -7.33
CA HIS A 102 -5.12 -13.20 -8.74
C HIS A 102 -5.41 -14.69 -8.93
N LYS A 103 -4.61 -15.56 -8.30
CA LYS A 103 -4.85 -17.02 -8.36
C LYS A 103 -6.22 -17.39 -7.79
N MET A 104 -6.63 -16.76 -6.70
CA MET A 104 -7.93 -17.00 -6.09
C MET A 104 -9.08 -16.45 -6.94
N CYS A 105 -8.95 -15.27 -7.55
CA CYS A 105 -9.94 -14.74 -8.48
C CYS A 105 -10.24 -15.72 -9.63
N ILE A 106 -9.19 -16.36 -10.18
CA ILE A 106 -9.33 -17.40 -11.21
C ILE A 106 -10.01 -18.64 -10.65
N ALA A 107 -9.55 -19.12 -9.49
CA ALA A 107 -10.05 -20.36 -8.90
C ALA A 107 -11.51 -20.26 -8.42
N THR A 108 -11.96 -19.09 -7.97
CA THR A 108 -13.34 -18.84 -7.51
C THR A 108 -14.21 -18.19 -8.58
N ARG A 109 -13.67 -17.90 -9.77
CA ARG A 109 -14.37 -17.25 -10.89
C ARG A 109 -15.02 -15.91 -10.49
N VAL A 110 -14.29 -15.08 -9.75
CA VAL A 110 -14.71 -13.71 -9.36
C VAL A 110 -13.75 -12.66 -9.94
N PRO A 111 -14.24 -11.45 -10.29
CA PRO A 111 -13.43 -10.47 -11.02
C PRO A 111 -12.37 -9.77 -10.16
N SER A 112 -12.60 -9.68 -8.86
CA SER A 112 -11.73 -9.04 -7.88
C SER A 112 -12.02 -9.57 -6.48
N LEU A 113 -11.01 -9.51 -5.60
CA LEU A 113 -11.11 -9.87 -4.18
C LEU A 113 -10.52 -8.74 -3.33
N GLY A 114 -11.14 -8.45 -2.19
CA GLY A 114 -10.55 -7.66 -1.12
C GLY A 114 -9.63 -8.51 -0.24
N PHE A 115 -8.97 -7.90 0.74
CA PHE A 115 -8.00 -8.60 1.62
C PHE A 115 -8.62 -9.80 2.35
N SER A 116 -9.75 -9.57 3.01
CA SER A 116 -10.42 -10.61 3.79
C SER A 116 -11.10 -11.66 2.90
N ASP A 117 -11.62 -11.26 1.73
CA ASP A 117 -12.13 -12.20 0.73
C ASP A 117 -11.02 -13.09 0.17
N THR A 118 -9.84 -12.54 -0.11
CA THR A 118 -8.66 -13.31 -0.54
C THR A 118 -8.29 -14.34 0.52
N ALA A 119 -8.20 -13.95 1.79
CA ALA A 119 -7.88 -14.87 2.88
C ALA A 119 -8.92 -15.99 3.01
N GLU A 120 -10.22 -15.66 2.95
CA GLU A 120 -11.30 -16.65 2.99
C GLU A 120 -11.22 -17.63 1.82
N ALA A 121 -10.99 -17.12 0.60
CA ALA A 121 -10.89 -17.91 -0.62
C ALA A 121 -9.72 -18.91 -0.57
N VAL A 122 -8.55 -18.47 -0.08
CA VAL A 122 -7.37 -19.33 0.10
C VAL A 122 -7.69 -20.50 1.02
N PHE A 123 -8.31 -20.25 2.17
CA PHE A 123 -8.64 -21.31 3.13
C PHE A 123 -9.72 -22.26 2.59
N LYS A 124 -10.72 -21.76 1.85
CA LYS A 124 -11.77 -22.60 1.22
C LYS A 124 -11.22 -23.51 0.11
N GLN A 125 -10.28 -23.00 -0.69
CA GLN A 125 -9.60 -23.76 -1.75
C GLN A 125 -8.47 -24.66 -1.21
N GLY A 126 -7.99 -24.41 0.00
CA GLY A 126 -6.94 -25.19 0.65
C GLY A 126 -7.32 -26.62 1.04
N PRO A 127 -6.39 -27.36 1.67
CA PRO A 127 -6.64 -28.72 2.16
C PRO A 127 -7.85 -28.79 3.10
N LYS A 128 -8.53 -29.95 3.13
CA LYS A 128 -9.77 -30.16 3.93
C LYS A 128 -9.65 -29.74 5.40
N GLN A 129 -8.45 -29.85 5.98
CA GLN A 129 -8.15 -29.49 7.37
C GLN A 129 -8.24 -27.97 7.63
N PHE A 130 -7.94 -27.14 6.63
CA PHE A 130 -7.90 -25.68 6.79
C PHE A 130 -9.21 -24.99 6.41
N LYS A 131 -10.05 -25.64 5.59
CA LYS A 131 -11.37 -25.12 5.18
C LYS A 131 -12.26 -24.59 6.33
N PRO A 132 -12.38 -25.25 7.51
CA PRO A 132 -13.22 -24.73 8.58
C PRO A 132 -12.70 -23.41 9.17
N PHE A 133 -11.41 -23.08 8.99
CA PHE A 133 -10.83 -21.82 9.47
C PHE A 133 -11.05 -20.64 8.52
N ALA A 134 -11.72 -20.83 7.37
CA ALA A 134 -11.87 -19.77 6.38
C ALA A 134 -12.57 -18.51 6.91
N THR A 135 -13.67 -18.68 7.65
CA THR A 135 -14.39 -17.55 8.28
C THR A 135 -13.55 -16.86 9.35
N PHE A 136 -12.77 -17.63 10.11
CA PHE A 136 -11.84 -17.08 11.09
C PHE A 136 -10.74 -16.25 10.39
N ALA A 137 -10.16 -16.75 9.29
CA ALA A 137 -9.15 -16.04 8.53
C ALA A 137 -9.68 -14.72 7.95
N ARG A 138 -10.92 -14.72 7.44
CA ARG A 138 -11.62 -13.50 7.00
C ARG A 138 -11.70 -12.48 8.13
N LEU A 139 -12.27 -12.89 9.27
CA LEU A 139 -12.45 -12.02 10.43
C LEU A 139 -11.11 -11.50 10.96
N PHE A 140 -10.09 -12.35 11.02
CA PHE A 140 -8.75 -11.96 11.46
C PHE A 140 -8.17 -10.84 10.58
N VAL A 141 -8.32 -10.94 9.26
CA VAL A 141 -7.86 -9.91 8.33
C VAL A 141 -8.67 -8.62 8.46
N ASP A 142 -10.01 -8.72 8.55
CA ASP A 142 -10.87 -7.54 8.73
C ASP A 142 -10.56 -6.79 10.04
N VAL A 143 -10.39 -7.53 11.15
CA VAL A 143 -10.02 -6.95 12.46
C VAL A 143 -8.60 -6.40 12.41
N GLY A 144 -7.65 -7.13 11.82
CA GLY A 144 -6.26 -6.69 11.69
C GLY A 144 -6.15 -5.38 10.91
N LEU A 145 -6.80 -5.27 9.76
CA LEU A 145 -6.83 -4.03 8.97
C LEU A 145 -7.51 -2.89 9.73
N SER A 146 -8.64 -3.16 10.39
CA SER A 146 -9.35 -2.16 11.19
C SER A 146 -8.47 -1.61 12.32
N LEU A 147 -7.74 -2.49 13.00
CA LEU A 147 -6.84 -2.14 14.08
C LEU A 147 -5.61 -1.36 13.57
N SER A 148 -5.04 -1.75 12.43
CA SER A 148 -3.96 -0.98 11.77
C SER A 148 -4.40 0.44 11.44
N TYR A 149 -5.61 0.63 10.90
CA TYR A 149 -6.14 1.96 10.63
C TYR A 149 -6.40 2.78 11.90
N PHE A 150 -6.89 2.14 12.95
CA PHE A 150 -7.07 2.78 14.26
C PHE A 150 -5.74 3.30 14.82
N PHE A 151 -4.70 2.47 14.84
CA PHE A 151 -3.38 2.88 15.31
C PHE A 151 -2.75 3.96 14.42
N ASN A 152 -2.91 3.87 13.10
CA ASN A 152 -2.41 4.89 12.20
C ASN A 152 -3.09 6.25 12.46
N ASN A 153 -4.41 6.26 12.68
CA ASN A 153 -5.15 7.47 13.04
C ASN A 153 -4.71 8.04 14.40
N ALA A 154 -4.41 7.18 15.38
CA ALA A 154 -3.87 7.61 16.66
C ALA A 154 -2.50 8.30 16.49
N VAL A 155 -1.58 7.71 15.72
CA VAL A 155 -0.27 8.31 15.44
C VAL A 155 -0.43 9.65 14.69
N TYR A 156 -1.30 9.72 13.69
CA TYR A 156 -1.60 10.98 13.00
C TYR A 156 -2.06 12.08 13.95
N THR A 157 -2.96 11.76 14.87
CA THR A 157 -3.49 12.71 15.85
C THR A 157 -2.39 13.25 16.76
N VAL A 158 -1.54 12.37 17.28
CA VAL A 158 -0.40 12.75 18.12
C VAL A 158 0.57 13.66 17.35
N PHE A 159 0.86 13.32 16.10
CA PHE A 159 1.75 14.11 15.26
C PHE A 159 1.18 15.50 14.94
N MET A 160 -0.12 15.59 14.68
CA MET A 160 -0.82 16.87 14.51
C MET A 160 -0.78 17.70 15.78
N ALA A 161 -1.01 17.09 16.95
CA ALA A 161 -0.93 17.77 18.24
C ALA A 161 0.46 18.35 18.48
N ASP A 162 1.52 17.57 18.21
CA ASP A 162 2.91 18.04 18.33
C ASP A 162 3.21 19.22 17.41
N SER A 163 2.65 19.20 16.20
CA SER A 163 2.84 20.27 15.22
C SER A 163 2.15 21.56 15.64
N ILE A 164 0.91 21.46 16.15
CA ILE A 164 0.16 22.63 16.66
C ILE A 164 0.81 23.17 17.94
N GLN A 165 1.23 22.29 18.85
CA GLN A 165 1.88 22.69 20.09
C GLN A 165 3.11 23.57 19.82
N GLN A 166 3.92 23.21 18.83
CA GLN A 166 5.10 24.01 18.46
C GLN A 166 4.75 25.40 17.94
N ILE A 167 3.65 25.53 17.20
CA ILE A 167 3.16 26.84 16.75
C ILE A 167 2.66 27.65 17.95
N MET A 168 1.94 27.02 18.88
CA MET A 168 1.43 27.68 20.09
C MET A 168 2.55 28.14 21.02
N ASP A 169 3.56 27.30 21.24
CA ASP A 169 4.74 27.63 22.05
C ASP A 169 5.48 28.84 21.47
N HIS A 170 5.48 29.01 20.14
CA HIS A 170 6.10 30.15 19.46
C HIS A 170 5.27 31.45 19.58
N ILE A 171 3.94 31.36 19.56
CA ILE A 171 3.06 32.53 19.55
C ILE A 171 2.73 33.03 20.96
N ILE A 172 2.37 32.13 21.87
CA ILE A 172 1.76 32.45 23.17
C ILE A 172 2.78 32.31 24.31
N GLY A 173 3.83 31.52 24.11
CA GLY A 173 4.78 31.14 25.14
C GLY A 173 4.68 29.66 25.48
N LYS A 174 5.79 29.12 25.96
CA LYS A 174 5.97 27.69 26.13
C LYS A 174 5.12 27.13 27.28
N ASP A 175 4.52 25.96 27.07
CA ASP A 175 3.80 25.17 28.08
C ASP A 175 2.47 25.78 28.60
N GLU A 176 1.96 26.82 27.94
CA GLU A 176 0.65 27.43 28.26
C GLU A 176 -0.53 26.49 27.94
N VAL A 177 -0.39 25.64 26.91
CA VAL A 177 -1.42 24.68 26.52
C VAL A 177 -0.89 23.25 26.60
N PRO A 178 -1.48 22.39 27.46
CA PRO A 178 -1.00 21.02 27.62
C PRO A 178 -1.28 20.20 26.36
N ARG A 179 -0.27 19.45 25.91
CA ARG A 179 -0.34 18.55 24.74
C ARG A 179 -1.55 17.61 24.77
N SER A 180 -1.90 17.08 25.95
CA SER A 180 -3.04 16.19 26.15
C SER A 180 -4.37 16.84 25.76
N PHE A 181 -4.52 18.14 26.02
CA PHE A 181 -5.69 18.90 25.61
C PHE A 181 -5.76 19.04 24.08
N LEU A 182 -4.62 19.29 23.41
CA LEU A 182 -4.55 19.35 21.95
C LEU A 182 -4.91 18.00 21.31
N ILE A 183 -4.40 16.90 21.83
CA ILE A 183 -4.74 15.54 21.35
C ILE A 183 -6.24 15.29 21.47
N LEU A 184 -6.84 15.64 22.62
CA LEU A 184 -8.29 15.47 22.85
C LEU A 184 -9.11 16.35 21.90
N ALA A 185 -8.73 17.61 21.74
CA ALA A 185 -9.41 18.56 20.86
C ALA A 185 -9.37 18.12 19.38
N ILE A 186 -8.20 17.69 18.89
CA ILE A 186 -8.04 17.19 17.51
C ILE A 186 -8.85 15.90 17.33
N THR A 187 -8.81 14.99 18.31
CA THR A 187 -9.60 13.75 18.26
C THR A 187 -11.10 14.05 18.17
N ALA A 188 -11.61 14.96 19.00
CA ALA A 188 -13.01 15.37 18.97
C ALA A 188 -13.41 15.97 17.60
N LEU A 189 -12.53 16.81 17.04
CA LEU A 189 -12.70 17.40 15.70
C LEU A 189 -12.71 16.33 14.59
N LEU A 190 -11.82 15.34 14.65
CA LEU A 190 -11.78 14.23 13.70
C LEU A 190 -13.05 13.38 13.77
N ILE A 191 -13.55 13.08 14.97
CA ILE A 191 -14.82 12.35 15.15
C ILE A 191 -15.99 13.11 14.52
N LEU A 192 -16.02 14.44 14.68
CA LEU A 192 -17.04 15.30 14.06
C LEU A 192 -16.94 15.25 12.53
N PHE A 193 -15.73 15.33 11.97
CA PHE A 193 -15.51 15.25 10.52
C PHE A 193 -15.85 13.86 9.94
N CYS A 194 -15.67 12.78 10.70
CA CYS A 194 -16.09 11.44 10.28
C CYS A 194 -17.62 11.31 10.08
N GLN A 195 -18.44 12.21 10.65
CA GLN A 195 -19.89 12.21 10.44
C GLN A 195 -20.32 12.78 9.09
N VAL A 196 -19.41 13.41 8.33
CA VAL A 196 -19.70 13.98 7.01
C VAL A 196 -19.88 12.84 5.99
N ARG A 197 -21.13 12.42 5.79
CA ARG A 197 -21.51 11.33 4.86
C ARG A 197 -21.20 11.60 3.38
N PRO A 198 -21.35 12.84 2.84
CA PRO A 198 -21.06 13.08 1.43
C PRO A 198 -19.57 13.33 1.19
N LEU A 199 -18.84 12.29 0.77
CA LEU A 199 -17.41 12.33 0.39
C LEU A 199 -17.07 13.42 -0.65
N LYS A 200 -18.06 13.88 -1.44
CA LYS A 200 -17.90 14.94 -2.44
C LYS A 200 -17.37 16.26 -1.84
N PHE A 201 -17.73 16.58 -0.59
CA PHE A 201 -17.25 17.80 0.07
C PHE A 201 -15.78 17.72 0.51
N ILE A 202 -15.22 16.52 0.64
CA ILE A 202 -13.83 16.29 1.05
C ILE A 202 -12.88 16.44 -0.15
N VAL A 203 -13.37 16.28 -1.38
CA VAL A 203 -12.57 16.34 -2.61
C VAL A 203 -11.76 17.65 -2.75
N PRO A 204 -12.34 18.86 -2.67
CA PRO A 204 -11.56 20.09 -2.78
C PRO A 204 -10.54 20.26 -1.64
N PHE A 205 -10.91 19.87 -0.42
CA PHE A 205 -9.98 19.87 0.72
C PHE A 205 -8.80 18.93 0.50
N SER A 206 -9.03 17.74 -0.05
CA SER A 206 -7.98 16.79 -0.42
C SER A 206 -7.02 17.36 -1.48
N VAL A 207 -7.53 18.13 -2.45
CA VAL A 207 -6.67 18.81 -3.44
C VAL A 207 -5.75 19.82 -2.75
N ILE A 208 -6.30 20.68 -1.88
CA ILE A 208 -5.52 21.65 -1.10
C ILE A 208 -4.48 20.92 -0.24
N ALA A 209 -4.89 19.87 0.48
CA ALA A 209 -3.99 19.07 1.31
C ALA A 209 -2.83 18.46 0.50
N ASN A 210 -3.07 17.98 -0.72
CA ASN A 210 -2.00 17.47 -1.58
C ASN A 210 -1.04 18.58 -2.01
N ILE A 211 -1.54 19.75 -2.40
CA ILE A 211 -0.70 20.90 -2.76
C ILE A 211 0.16 21.31 -1.57
N THR A 212 -0.43 21.45 -0.38
CA THR A 212 0.29 21.77 0.85
C THR A 212 1.33 20.69 1.19
N MET A 213 1.01 19.40 1.00
CA MET A 213 1.96 18.30 1.20
C MET A 213 3.16 18.40 0.25
N PHE A 214 2.93 18.65 -1.04
CA PHE A 214 4.02 18.87 -2.01
C PHE A 214 4.88 20.08 -1.65
N LEU A 215 4.26 21.18 -1.22
CA LEU A 215 4.96 22.38 -0.77
C LEU A 215 5.81 22.07 0.48
N ALA A 216 5.25 21.37 1.47
CA ALA A 216 5.96 20.98 2.68
C ALA A 216 7.17 20.11 2.37
N PHE A 217 7.06 19.11 1.48
CA PHE A 217 8.20 18.31 1.03
C PHE A 217 9.24 19.16 0.30
N SER A 218 8.82 20.05 -0.58
CA SER A 218 9.73 20.93 -1.31
C SER A 218 10.54 21.83 -0.37
N ILE A 219 9.87 22.43 0.62
CA ILE A 219 10.53 23.24 1.66
C ILE A 219 11.50 22.38 2.49
N THR A 220 11.05 21.20 2.92
CA THR A 220 11.85 20.22 3.69
C THR A 220 13.13 19.88 2.95
N PHE A 221 13.04 19.56 1.65
CA PHE A 221 14.21 19.28 0.80
C PHE A 221 15.11 20.51 0.62
N CYS A 222 14.55 21.70 0.35
CA CYS A 222 15.33 22.93 0.20
C CYS A 222 16.17 23.25 1.44
N TYR A 223 15.59 23.18 2.63
CA TYR A 223 16.33 23.40 3.88
C TYR A 223 17.34 22.29 4.13
N MET A 224 16.97 21.04 3.89
CA MET A 224 17.86 19.89 4.03
C MET A 224 19.13 20.07 3.18
N PHE A 225 19.00 20.45 1.90
CA PHE A 225 20.16 20.69 1.04
C PHE A 225 20.97 21.94 1.40
N LYS A 226 20.36 22.96 2.00
CA LYS A 226 21.07 24.15 2.49
C LYS A 226 21.89 23.90 3.75
N THR A 227 21.48 22.97 4.62
CA THR A 227 22.16 22.70 5.90
C THR A 227 23.35 21.74 5.76
N ILE A 228 23.38 20.89 4.73
CA ILE A 228 24.47 19.90 4.51
C ILE A 228 25.89 20.51 4.46
N PRO A 229 26.16 21.66 3.81
CA PRO A 229 27.51 22.20 3.66
C PRO A 229 28.19 22.60 4.97
N ASP A 230 27.42 22.88 6.04
CA ASP A 230 27.93 23.46 7.28
C ASP A 230 28.28 22.41 8.35
N VAL A 231 28.16 21.11 8.03
CA VAL A 231 28.23 20.03 9.03
C VAL A 231 29.47 19.15 8.80
N PRO A 232 30.40 19.05 9.78
CA PRO A 232 31.54 18.15 9.70
C PRO A 232 31.09 16.67 9.72
N ILE A 233 31.70 15.87 8.84
CA ILE A 233 31.35 14.46 8.58
C ILE A 233 31.77 13.54 9.75
N GLU A 234 32.75 13.96 10.55
CA GLU A 234 33.50 13.11 11.48
C GLU A 234 32.71 12.67 12.73
N ASP A 235 31.63 13.37 13.08
CA ASP A 235 30.81 13.06 14.27
C ASP A 235 29.66 12.08 14.00
N ARG A 236 29.49 11.59 12.76
CA ARG A 236 28.31 10.82 12.38
C ARG A 236 28.51 9.32 12.57
N SER A 237 27.66 8.70 13.39
CA SER A 237 27.66 7.24 13.57
C SER A 237 27.23 6.54 12.28
N LEU A 238 28.18 5.82 11.64
CA LEU A 238 27.92 4.98 10.47
C LEU A 238 27.05 3.77 10.83
N ALA A 239 27.26 3.22 12.03
CA ALA A 239 26.47 2.15 12.61
C ALA A 239 26.34 2.39 14.10
N THR A 240 25.10 2.37 14.58
CA THR A 240 24.82 2.33 16.02
C THR A 240 24.80 0.88 16.51
N GLY A 241 24.78 0.69 17.83
CA GLY A 241 24.69 -0.65 18.43
C GLY A 241 23.40 -1.39 18.05
N ILE A 242 23.45 -2.72 18.15
CA ILE A 242 22.37 -3.66 17.77
C ILE A 242 21.01 -3.30 18.41
N GLY A 243 21.01 -2.69 19.60
CA GLY A 243 19.79 -2.28 20.31
C GLY A 243 18.94 -1.23 19.57
N GLY A 244 19.49 -0.51 18.59
CA GLY A 244 18.77 0.46 17.77
C GLY A 244 18.04 -0.14 16.55
N ILE A 245 18.44 -1.34 16.11
CA ILE A 245 17.90 -1.99 14.91
C ILE A 245 16.39 -2.24 15.01
N PRO A 246 15.84 -2.76 16.14
CA PRO A 246 14.39 -2.94 16.27
C PRO A 246 13.60 -1.63 16.13
N LYS A 247 14.13 -0.52 16.67
CA LYS A 247 13.50 0.80 16.56
C LYS A 247 13.51 1.28 15.11
N PHE A 248 14.64 1.14 14.43
CA PHE A 248 14.75 1.43 12.99
C PHE A 248 13.74 0.62 12.18
N LEU A 249 13.68 -0.70 12.35
CA LEU A 249 12.79 -1.57 11.58
C LEU A 249 11.31 -1.21 11.76
N VAL A 250 10.88 -1.03 13.01
CA VAL A 250 9.48 -0.67 13.30
C VAL A 250 9.14 0.71 12.72
N THR A 251 10.04 1.70 12.83
CA THR A 251 9.81 3.02 12.23
C THR A 251 9.78 2.98 10.71
N MET A 252 10.64 2.19 10.06
CA MET A 252 10.66 2.06 8.60
C MET A 252 9.44 1.33 8.06
N ILE A 253 9.02 0.23 8.70
CA ILE A 253 7.80 -0.50 8.31
C ILE A 253 6.59 0.42 8.46
N PHE A 254 6.47 1.12 9.60
CA PHE A 254 5.40 2.08 9.82
C PHE A 254 5.41 3.22 8.79
N ALA A 255 6.59 3.76 8.44
CA ALA A 255 6.68 4.84 7.47
C ALA A 255 6.31 4.40 6.06
N MET A 256 6.69 3.18 5.66
CA MET A 256 6.45 2.60 4.34
C MET A 256 5.09 1.88 4.23
N GLU A 257 4.24 2.06 5.25
CA GLU A 257 2.92 1.46 5.31
C GLU A 257 1.98 2.09 4.26
N GLY A 258 1.49 1.27 3.33
CA GLY A 258 0.46 1.64 2.35
C GLY A 258 -0.39 0.43 1.93
N ILE A 259 -0.33 -0.67 2.68
CA ILE A 259 -0.85 -1.97 2.25
C ILE A 259 -2.34 -1.93 1.98
N GLY A 260 -3.13 -1.25 2.82
CA GLY A 260 -4.58 -1.26 2.74
C GLY A 260 -5.17 -0.67 1.46
N THR A 261 -4.39 0.10 0.69
CA THR A 261 -4.82 0.63 -0.62
C THR A 261 -4.38 -0.22 -1.81
N ILE A 262 -3.49 -1.20 -1.62
CA ILE A 262 -2.92 -1.99 -2.73
C ILE A 262 -4.00 -2.76 -3.49
N LEU A 263 -4.77 -3.63 -2.83
CA LEU A 263 -5.82 -4.40 -3.52
C LEU A 263 -6.92 -3.50 -4.12
N PRO A 264 -7.42 -2.45 -3.44
CA PRO A 264 -8.34 -1.50 -4.07
C PRO A 264 -7.77 -0.85 -5.34
N VAL A 265 -6.50 -0.43 -5.32
CA VAL A 265 -5.85 0.18 -6.49
C VAL A 265 -5.66 -0.85 -7.60
N GLU A 266 -5.20 -2.06 -7.29
CA GLU A 266 -5.07 -3.15 -8.26
C GLU A 266 -6.42 -3.51 -8.90
N ASN A 267 -7.46 -3.64 -8.09
CA ASN A 267 -8.82 -3.95 -8.53
C ASN A 267 -9.41 -2.85 -9.42
N SER A 268 -8.87 -1.62 -9.38
CA SER A 268 -9.30 -0.50 -10.22
C SER A 268 -8.64 -0.43 -11.61
N LEU A 269 -7.67 -1.32 -11.89
CA LEU A 269 -6.97 -1.38 -13.18
C LEU A 269 -7.72 -2.25 -14.20
N LYS A 270 -7.69 -1.82 -15.48
CA LYS A 270 -8.27 -2.55 -16.62
C LYS A 270 -7.43 -3.75 -17.07
N LYS A 271 -6.11 -3.70 -16.86
CA LYS A 271 -5.14 -4.68 -17.34
C LYS A 271 -4.28 -5.15 -16.18
N ASN A 272 -3.70 -6.33 -16.34
CA ASN A 272 -2.76 -6.89 -15.37
C ASN A 272 -1.37 -6.21 -15.47
N GLU A 273 -1.31 -4.94 -15.12
CA GLU A 273 -0.09 -4.11 -15.16
C GLU A 273 0.39 -3.74 -13.74
N PHE A 274 -0.27 -4.26 -12.70
CA PHE A 274 0.08 -3.92 -11.31
C PHE A 274 1.37 -4.60 -10.84
N ILE A 275 1.53 -5.88 -11.14
CA ILE A 275 2.70 -6.70 -10.83
C ILE A 275 3.62 -6.81 -12.05
N GLY A 276 4.93 -6.89 -11.84
CA GLY A 276 5.94 -7.18 -12.86
C GLY A 276 7.20 -6.33 -12.71
N CYS A 277 8.21 -6.59 -13.53
CA CYS A 277 9.46 -5.80 -13.52
C CYS A 277 9.21 -4.31 -13.79
N HIS A 278 8.24 -4.00 -14.66
CA HIS A 278 7.77 -2.64 -14.95
C HIS A 278 6.32 -2.43 -14.47
N GLY A 279 5.89 -3.20 -13.46
CA GLY A 279 4.56 -3.07 -12.90
C GLY A 279 4.44 -1.83 -12.01
N VAL A 280 3.20 -1.38 -11.81
CA VAL A 280 2.87 -0.24 -10.93
C VAL A 280 3.54 -0.39 -9.56
N LEU A 281 3.45 -1.58 -8.95
CA LEU A 281 4.00 -1.84 -7.61
C LEU A 281 5.52 -1.63 -7.55
N THR A 282 6.27 -2.22 -8.48
CA THR A 282 7.74 -2.18 -8.49
C THR A 282 8.25 -0.75 -8.70
N ILE A 283 7.64 0.00 -9.62
CA ILE A 283 8.02 1.40 -9.87
C ILE A 283 7.66 2.27 -8.67
N SER A 284 6.43 2.15 -8.13
CA SER A 284 6.02 2.91 -6.94
C SER A 284 6.93 2.65 -5.75
N MET A 285 7.22 1.37 -5.44
CA MET A 285 8.09 1.02 -4.32
C MET A 285 9.52 1.49 -4.53
N SER A 286 10.04 1.46 -5.77
CA SER A 286 11.37 2.00 -6.07
C SER A 286 11.45 3.50 -5.79
N ILE A 287 10.41 4.26 -6.17
CA ILE A 287 10.29 5.69 -5.86
C ILE A 287 10.24 5.91 -4.35
N ILE A 288 9.41 5.14 -3.63
CA ILE A 288 9.27 5.25 -2.18
C ILE A 288 10.59 4.96 -1.46
N VAL A 289 11.27 3.86 -1.79
CA VAL A 289 12.57 3.48 -1.21
C VAL A 289 13.62 4.54 -1.46
N LEU A 290 13.72 5.05 -2.69
CA LEU A 290 14.67 6.11 -3.03
C LEU A 290 14.39 7.37 -2.22
N MET A 291 13.13 7.81 -2.19
CA MET A 291 12.72 9.03 -1.50
C MET A 291 12.91 8.93 0.01
N PHE A 292 12.60 7.77 0.59
CA PHE A 292 12.77 7.54 2.03
C PHE A 292 14.25 7.37 2.39
N GLY A 293 15.02 6.72 1.54
CA GLY A 293 16.47 6.61 1.68
C GLY A 293 17.15 7.97 1.66
N THR A 294 16.78 8.85 0.71
CA THR A 294 17.35 10.21 0.64
C THR A 294 16.93 11.05 1.84
N ILE A 295 15.65 11.07 2.21
CA ILE A 295 15.16 11.82 3.38
C ILE A 295 15.78 11.30 4.67
N GLY A 296 15.90 9.99 4.84
CA GLY A 296 16.52 9.39 6.00
C GLY A 296 18.01 9.72 6.11
N PHE A 297 18.75 9.55 5.02
CA PHE A 297 20.18 9.82 4.95
C PHE A 297 20.48 11.30 5.22
N PHE A 298 19.90 12.20 4.43
CA PHE A 298 20.18 13.63 4.53
C PHE A 298 19.47 14.27 5.73
N GLY A 299 18.29 13.77 6.12
CA GLY A 299 17.58 14.24 7.31
C GLY A 299 18.33 13.87 8.59
N TYR A 300 18.91 12.68 8.69
CA TYR A 300 19.78 12.33 9.82
C TYR A 300 21.05 13.18 9.82
N TYR A 301 21.65 13.42 8.65
CA TYR A 301 22.82 14.28 8.50
C TYR A 301 22.57 15.70 9.06
N ALA A 302 21.38 16.26 8.79
CA ALA A 302 20.95 17.57 9.29
C ALA A 302 20.43 17.57 10.75
N LEU A 303 20.00 16.42 11.30
CA LEU A 303 19.39 16.36 12.64
C LEU A 303 20.40 16.60 13.78
N GLU A 304 21.63 16.14 13.61
CA GLU A 304 22.67 16.27 14.65
C GLU A 304 23.39 17.62 14.64
N SER A 305 23.09 18.51 13.68
CA SER A 305 23.43 19.94 13.77
C SER A 305 22.46 20.76 14.63
N ALA A 306 21.34 20.18 15.07
CA ALA A 306 20.34 20.85 15.90
C ALA A 306 20.31 20.29 17.34
N PRO A 307 20.24 21.13 18.40
CA PRO A 307 20.45 20.67 19.78
C PRO A 307 19.33 19.82 20.42
N LYS A 308 18.28 19.36 19.72
CA LYS A 308 17.15 18.64 20.36
C LYS A 308 16.49 17.60 19.43
N PRO A 309 16.02 16.45 19.97
CA PRO A 309 15.38 15.43 19.15
C PRO A 309 13.86 15.61 19.04
N ALA A 310 13.33 15.17 17.89
CA ALA A 310 12.05 14.48 17.71
C ALA A 310 10.73 15.28 17.75
N SER A 311 10.55 16.29 16.90
CA SER A 311 9.24 16.73 16.35
C SER A 311 9.38 18.09 15.66
N LEU A 312 9.48 18.22 14.33
CA LEU A 312 9.63 19.54 13.62
C LEU A 312 10.77 20.48 14.14
N THR A 313 11.48 20.09 15.21
CA THR A 313 12.48 20.80 16.01
C THR A 313 13.88 20.72 15.39
N ALA A 314 14.02 19.95 14.32
CA ALA A 314 15.25 19.84 13.54
C ALA A 314 15.39 20.94 12.47
N TYR A 315 14.34 21.72 12.19
CA TYR A 315 14.48 22.92 11.36
C TYR A 315 14.80 24.12 12.24
N PRO A 316 15.80 24.94 11.86
CA PRO A 316 16.30 26.01 12.70
C PRO A 316 15.16 26.94 13.10
N GLN A 317 15.07 27.21 14.41
CA GLN A 317 14.24 28.26 14.97
C GLN A 317 14.43 29.52 14.12
N MET A 318 13.36 30.00 13.49
CA MET A 318 13.39 31.25 12.74
C MET A 318 13.68 32.39 13.71
N ASN A 319 14.95 32.76 13.86
CA ASN A 319 15.33 34.08 14.31
C ASN A 319 14.97 35.06 13.19
N PHE A 320 13.74 35.57 13.20
CA PHE A 320 13.48 36.87 12.60
C PHE A 320 14.14 37.90 13.51
N GLY A 321 15.27 38.42 13.05
CA GLY A 321 16.01 39.45 13.75
C GLY A 321 15.11 40.66 14.06
N HIS A 322 15.22 41.12 15.29
CA HIS A 322 15.17 42.56 15.58
C HIS A 322 16.56 43.14 15.38
#